data_AF-A0A090ZHK9-F1
#
_entry.id   AF-A0A090ZHK9-F1
#
_cell.length_a   1.000
_cell.length_b   1.000
_cell.length_c   1.000
_cell.angle_alpha   90.00
_cell.angle_beta   90.00
_cell.angle_gamma   90.00
#
_symmetry.space_group_name_H-M   'P 1'
#
loop_
_entity.id
_entity.type
_entity.pdbx_description
1 polymer ?
#
loop_
_entity_poly.entity_id
_entity_poly.type
_entity_poly.pdbx_seq_one_letter_code
_entity_poly.pdbx_strand_id
1 'polypeptide(L)'
;MHTLDTFSAKFGLSELFVGAFVVAIVGNAAEHSAAIMLALKNKIGAAVEIAVGSSLQIALFVAPVLVFVSHLFGRPMDIVFTVIELAAIGVSVFIAKSITQDGQTNWYEGLLLLAVYAILGVSFYLV
;
A
#
# COMPACT_ATOMS: atom_id res chain seq x y z
N MET A 1 7.95 4.64 -16.86
CA MET A 1 7.06 3.75 -17.63
C MET A 1 7.89 2.81 -18.49
N HIS A 2 8.55 3.24 -19.58
CA HIS A 2 9.33 2.33 -20.46
C HIS A 2 10.43 1.46 -19.77
N THR A 3 11.02 1.94 -18.67
CA THR A 3 11.98 1.16 -17.86
C THR A 3 11.30 0.14 -16.93
N LEU A 4 10.05 0.38 -16.53
CA LEU A 4 9.27 -0.58 -15.73
C LEU A 4 8.74 -1.72 -16.61
N ASP A 5 8.34 -1.42 -17.84
CA ASP A 5 7.88 -2.42 -18.81
C ASP A 5 9.02 -3.41 -19.14
N THR A 6 10.23 -2.89 -19.37
CA THR A 6 11.42 -3.71 -19.63
C THR A 6 11.89 -4.50 -18.41
N PHE A 7 11.75 -3.95 -17.20
CA PHE A 7 12.05 -4.67 -15.95
C PHE A 7 11.04 -5.80 -15.70
N SER A 8 9.75 -5.53 -15.86
CA SER A 8 8.68 -6.52 -15.69
C SER A 8 8.82 -7.68 -16.66
N ALA A 9 9.07 -7.38 -17.95
CA ALA A 9 9.29 -8.39 -18.98
C ALA A 9 10.54 -9.25 -18.73
N LYS A 10 11.59 -8.69 -18.12
CA LYS A 10 12.84 -9.40 -17.83
C LYS A 10 12.74 -10.33 -16.61
N PHE A 11 11.93 -9.96 -15.62
CA PHE A 11 11.76 -10.71 -14.37
C PHE A 11 10.45 -11.50 -14.30
N GLY A 12 9.60 -11.44 -15.34
CA GLY A 12 8.31 -12.12 -15.38
C GLY A 12 7.32 -11.57 -14.34
N LEU A 13 7.43 -10.29 -13.99
CA LEU A 13 6.57 -9.64 -13.00
C LEU A 13 5.24 -9.24 -13.63
N SER A 14 4.14 -9.49 -12.93
CA SER A 14 2.85 -8.94 -13.31
C SER A 14 2.83 -7.42 -13.15
N GLU A 15 2.13 -6.72 -14.04
CA GLU A 15 1.96 -5.26 -13.95
C GLU A 15 1.31 -4.87 -12.60
N LEU A 16 0.42 -5.73 -12.08
CA LEU A 16 -0.20 -5.60 -10.77
C LEU A 16 0.84 -5.64 -9.64
N PHE A 17 1.78 -6.60 -9.66
CA PHE A 17 2.84 -6.66 -8.65
C PHE A 17 3.73 -5.42 -8.69
N VAL A 18 4.11 -4.97 -9.89
CA VAL A 18 4.96 -3.78 -10.04
C VAL A 18 4.23 -2.53 -9.55
N GLY A 19 2.95 -2.35 -9.89
CA GLY A 19 2.16 -1.23 -9.41
C GLY A 19 1.92 -1.27 -7.89
N ALA A 20 1.40 -2.38 -7.38
CA ALA A 20 0.94 -2.51 -6.00
C ALA A 20 2.07 -2.63 -4.97
N PHE A 21 3.23 -3.21 -5.34
CA PHE A 21 4.35 -3.39 -4.42
C PHE A 21 5.51 -2.49 -4.77
N VAL A 22 6.08 -2.60 -5.97
CA VAL A 22 7.34 -1.92 -6.30
C VAL A 22 7.16 -0.39 -6.31
N VAL A 23 6.17 0.10 -7.07
CA VAL A 23 5.90 1.53 -7.17
C VAL A 23 5.40 2.09 -5.85
N ALA A 24 4.50 1.38 -5.15
CA ALA A 24 3.97 1.80 -3.86
C ALA A 24 5.05 1.93 -2.77
N ILE A 25 5.97 0.95 -2.66
CA ILE A 25 7.08 1.01 -1.69
C ILE A 25 7.95 2.24 -1.96
N VAL A 26 8.31 2.48 -3.23
CA VAL A 26 9.16 3.61 -3.59
C VAL A 26 8.45 4.94 -3.37
N GLY A 27 7.16 5.03 -3.71
CA GLY A 27 6.35 6.23 -3.54
C GLY A 27 6.19 6.65 -2.07
N ASN A 28 6.05 5.66 -1.17
CA ASN A 28 5.77 5.90 0.25
C ASN A 28 7.00 5.69 1.16
N ALA A 29 8.19 5.46 0.60
CA ALA A 29 9.40 5.11 1.37
C ALA A 29 9.76 6.18 2.43
N ALA A 30 9.62 7.45 2.08
CA ALA A 30 9.94 8.57 2.98
C ALA A 30 9.01 8.60 4.20
N GLU A 31 7.71 8.40 3.99
CA GLU A 31 6.71 8.38 5.06
C GLU A 31 6.87 7.15 5.96
N HIS A 32 7.15 5.98 5.38
CA HIS A 32 7.47 4.77 6.14
C HIS A 32 8.71 4.98 7.01
N SER A 33 9.77 5.59 6.48
CA SER A 33 10.98 5.89 7.24
C SER A 33 10.68 6.82 8.43
N ALA A 34 9.87 7.85 8.22
CA ALA A 34 9.44 8.76 9.28
C ALA A 34 8.61 8.04 10.37
N ALA A 35 7.66 7.20 9.97
CA ALA A 35 6.85 6.40 10.89
C ALA A 35 7.71 5.45 11.73
N ILE A 36 8.65 4.72 11.11
CA ILE A 36 9.58 3.83 11.82
C ILE A 36 10.45 4.62 12.79
N MET A 37 10.97 5.78 12.38
CA MET A 37 11.80 6.61 13.25
C MET A 37 11.02 7.12 14.48
N LEU A 38 9.74 7.45 14.33
CA LEU A 38 8.88 7.85 15.45
C LEU A 38 8.53 6.66 16.35
N ALA A 39 8.27 5.49 15.77
CA ALA A 39 8.05 4.26 16.53
C ALA A 39 9.26 3.91 17.41
N LEU A 40 10.48 4.01 16.87
CA LEU A 40 11.73 3.81 17.61
C LEU A 40 11.92 4.81 18.76
N LYS A 41 11.29 5.98 18.70
CA LYS A 41 11.27 6.99 19.78
C LYS A 41 10.12 6.79 20.76
N ASN A 42 9.50 5.60 20.79
CA ASN A 42 8.30 5.29 21.58
C ASN A 42 7.10 6.19 21.28
N LYS A 43 7.05 6.81 20.10
CA LYS A 43 5.91 7.63 19.63
C LYS A 43 5.02 6.82 18.70
N ILE A 44 4.50 5.69 19.18
CA ILE A 44 3.69 4.75 18.40
C ILE A 44 2.43 5.41 17.85
N GLY A 45 1.71 6.20 18.66
CA GLY A 45 0.51 6.91 18.19
C GLY A 45 0.78 7.78 16.97
N ALA A 46 1.89 8.52 16.95
CA ALA A 46 2.29 9.34 15.80
C ALA A 46 2.71 8.48 14.59
N ALA A 47 3.35 7.32 14.82
CA ALA A 47 3.69 6.40 13.73
C ALA A 47 2.45 5.81 13.06
N VAL A 48 1.44 5.42 13.85
CA VAL A 48 0.15 4.93 13.37
C VAL A 48 -0.61 6.04 12.64
N GLU A 49 -0.61 7.26 13.18
CA GLU A 49 -1.25 8.42 12.55
C GLU A 49 -0.66 8.72 11.17
N ILE A 50 0.67 8.64 11.00
CA ILE A 50 1.31 8.78 9.69
C ILE A 50 0.87 7.68 8.73
N ALA A 51 0.87 6.42 9.17
CA ALA A 51 0.51 5.28 8.32
C ALA A 51 -0.96 5.33 7.87
N VAL A 52 -1.89 5.56 8.80
CA VAL A 52 -3.32 5.66 8.52
C VAL A 52 -3.63 6.94 7.74
N GLY A 53 -3.00 8.06 8.09
CA GLY A 53 -3.16 9.34 7.42
C GLY A 53 -2.74 9.29 5.96
N SER A 54 -1.55 8.74 5.67
CA SER A 54 -1.07 8.52 4.30
C SER A 54 -2.03 7.63 3.50
N SER A 55 -2.49 6.52 4.09
CA SER A 55 -3.46 5.61 3.44
C SER A 55 -4.79 6.31 3.11
N LEU A 56 -5.32 7.11 4.04
CA LEU A 56 -6.54 7.90 3.83
C LEU A 56 -6.34 8.97 2.77
N GLN A 57 -5.19 9.63 2.73
CA GLN A 57 -4.87 10.62 1.71
C GLN A 57 -4.83 9.99 0.32
N ILE A 58 -4.23 8.81 0.18
CA ILE A 58 -4.21 8.08 -1.09
C ILE A 58 -5.64 7.74 -1.53
N ALA A 59 -6.44 7.17 -0.63
CA ALA A 59 -7.80 6.71 -0.94
C ALA A 59 -8.79 7.86 -1.21
N LEU A 60 -8.76 8.93 -0.41
CA LEU A 60 -9.76 10.00 -0.43
C LEU A 60 -9.35 11.20 -1.29
N PHE A 61 -8.06 11.37 -1.57
CA PHE A 61 -7.57 12.53 -2.32
C PHE A 61 -6.83 12.11 -3.59
N VAL A 62 -5.77 11.30 -3.48
CA VAL A 62 -4.92 10.99 -4.65
C VAL A 62 -5.70 10.23 -5.72
N ALA A 63 -6.39 9.14 -5.36
CA ALA A 63 -7.14 8.35 -6.33
C ALA A 63 -8.27 9.16 -7.01
N PRO A 64 -9.15 9.89 -6.30
CA PRO A 64 -10.15 10.74 -6.95
C PRO A 64 -9.56 11.83 -7.85
N VAL A 65 -8.50 12.50 -7.40
CA VAL A 65 -7.82 13.54 -8.20
C VAL A 65 -7.25 12.94 -9.48
N LEU A 66 -6.62 11.76 -9.42
CA LEU A 66 -6.11 11.07 -10.61
C LEU A 66 -7.23 10.72 -11.60
N VAL A 67 -8.39 10.28 -11.12
CA VAL A 67 -9.56 10.04 -11.99
C VAL A 67 -9.97 11.33 -12.71
N PHE A 68 -10.12 12.45 -12.00
CA PHE A 68 -10.51 13.71 -12.65
C PHE A 68 -9.45 14.22 -13.63
N VAL A 69 -8.17 14.15 -13.24
CA VAL A 69 -7.05 14.57 -14.09
C VAL A 69 -6.95 13.70 -15.34
N SER A 70 -7.16 12.39 -15.23
CA SER A 70 -7.12 11.46 -16.36
C SER A 70 -8.10 11.84 -17.49
N HIS A 71 -9.25 12.41 -17.12
CA HIS A 71 -10.24 12.88 -18.07
C HIS A 71 -9.73 14.05 -18.92
N LEU A 72 -8.88 14.92 -18.35
CA LEU A 72 -8.27 16.05 -19.06
C LEU A 72 -7.24 15.60 -20.12
N PHE A 73 -6.63 14.42 -19.92
CA PHE A 73 -5.64 13.85 -20.83
C PHE A 73 -6.22 12.88 -21.87
N GLY A 74 -7.55 12.74 -21.93
CA GLY A 74 -8.24 11.90 -22.92
C GLY A 74 -8.10 10.39 -22.71
N ARG A 75 -7.56 9.96 -21.57
CA ARG A 75 -7.43 8.55 -21.17
C ARG A 75 -8.06 8.39 -19.78
N PRO A 76 -9.39 8.20 -19.68
CA PRO A 76 -10.07 8.12 -18.40
C PRO A 76 -9.56 6.90 -17.61
N MET A 77 -9.24 7.15 -16.34
CA MET A 77 -8.91 6.15 -15.34
C MET A 77 -10.18 5.84 -14.55
N ASP A 78 -10.56 4.56 -14.50
CA ASP A 78 -11.66 4.10 -13.66
C ASP A 78 -11.12 3.48 -12.36
N ILE A 79 -11.91 3.56 -11.29
CA ILE A 79 -11.61 2.86 -10.02
C ILE A 79 -12.19 1.45 -10.11
N VAL A 80 -11.59 0.62 -10.96
CA VAL A 80 -11.96 -0.79 -11.12
C VAL A 80 -10.84 -1.65 -10.57
N PHE A 81 -11.13 -2.34 -9.48
CA PHE A 81 -10.24 -3.33 -8.88
C PHE A 81 -10.69 -4.73 -9.24
N THR A 82 -9.74 -5.63 -9.46
CA THR A 82 -9.98 -7.06 -9.56
C THR A 82 -10.46 -7.61 -8.21
N VAL A 83 -11.06 -8.81 -8.22
CA VAL A 83 -11.54 -9.46 -6.99
C VAL A 83 -10.40 -9.67 -5.98
N ILE A 84 -9.21 -10.00 -6.45
CA ILE A 84 -8.03 -10.23 -5.60
C ILE A 84 -7.57 -8.91 -4.96
N GLU A 85 -7.51 -7.82 -5.72
CA GLU A 85 -7.16 -6.50 -5.19
C GLU A 85 -8.16 -6.01 -4.16
N LEU A 86 -9.45 -6.13 -4.45
CA LEU A 86 -10.50 -5.71 -3.52
C LEU A 86 -10.47 -6.54 -2.23
N ALA A 87 -10.24 -7.85 -2.34
CA ALA A 87 -10.07 -8.72 -1.18
C ALA A 87 -8.81 -8.35 -0.38
N ALA A 88 -7.69 -8.08 -1.03
CA ALA A 88 -6.44 -7.69 -0.37
C ALA A 88 -6.60 -6.36 0.39
N ILE A 89 -7.24 -5.36 -0.22
CA ILE A 89 -7.55 -4.08 0.45
C ILE A 89 -8.46 -4.33 1.65
N GLY A 90 -9.54 -5.09 1.49
CA GLY A 90 -10.50 -5.38 2.56
C GLY A 90 -9.85 -6.09 3.75
N VAL A 91 -9.04 -7.12 3.49
CA VAL A 91 -8.29 -7.85 4.54
C VAL A 91 -7.29 -6.93 5.23
N SER A 92 -6.56 -6.12 4.46
CA SER A 92 -5.57 -5.18 5.02
C SER A 92 -6.21 -4.16 5.95
N VAL A 93 -7.34 -3.55 5.55
CA VAL A 93 -8.09 -2.60 6.38
C VAL A 93 -8.64 -3.27 7.63
N PHE A 94 -9.19 -4.49 7.51
CA PHE A 94 -9.72 -5.25 8.64
C PHE A 94 -8.64 -5.53 9.69
N ILE A 95 -7.47 -6.03 9.26
CA ILE A 95 -6.36 -6.35 10.15
C ILE A 95 -5.78 -5.08 10.78
N ALA A 96 -5.54 -4.04 9.99
CA ALA A 96 -5.03 -2.77 10.49
C ALA A 96 -5.96 -2.14 11.54
N LYS A 97 -7.27 -2.19 11.29
CA LYS A 97 -8.29 -1.78 12.28
C LYS A 97 -8.22 -2.63 13.53
N SER A 98 -8.16 -3.96 13.40
CA SER A 98 -8.13 -4.88 14.54
C SER A 98 -6.93 -4.63 15.46
N ILE A 99 -5.75 -4.38 14.89
CA ILE A 99 -4.50 -4.16 15.65
C ILE A 99 -4.41 -2.74 16.24
N THR A 100 -5.12 -1.77 15.66
CA THR A 100 -5.08 -0.39 16.17
C THR A 100 -6.15 -0.13 17.24
N GLN A 101 -7.16 -1.01 17.36
CA GLN A 101 -8.37 -0.75 18.14
C GLN A 101 -8.16 -0.83 19.65
N ASP A 102 -7.24 -1.64 20.13
CA ASP A 102 -6.86 -1.79 21.55
C ASP A 102 -5.88 -0.71 22.03
N GLY A 103 -5.33 0.11 21.11
CA GLY A 103 -4.48 1.25 21.41
C GLY A 103 -3.09 0.89 21.93
N GLN A 104 -2.74 -0.40 21.91
CA GLN A 104 -1.40 -0.90 22.26
C GLN A 104 -0.89 -1.75 21.09
N THR A 105 0.40 -1.65 20.78
CA THR A 105 1.00 -2.48 19.72
C THR A 105 2.14 -3.31 20.29
N ASN A 106 2.19 -4.58 19.92
CA ASN A 106 3.26 -5.49 20.28
C ASN A 106 4.15 -5.84 19.07
N TRP A 107 5.39 -6.27 19.34
CA TRP A 107 6.31 -6.69 18.28
C TRP A 107 5.77 -7.90 17.49
N TYR A 108 4.99 -8.77 18.16
CA TYR A 108 4.37 -9.93 17.53
C TYR A 108 3.28 -9.54 16.52
N GLU A 109 2.48 -8.53 16.82
CA GLU A 109 1.48 -7.98 15.89
C GLU A 109 2.17 -7.35 14.68
N GLY A 110 3.27 -6.61 14.91
CA GLY A 110 4.10 -6.09 13.83
C GLY A 110 4.66 -7.20 12.92
N LEU A 111 5.12 -8.31 13.51
CA LEU A 111 5.57 -9.48 12.74
C LEU A 111 4.43 -10.09 11.91
N LEU A 112 3.23 -10.23 12.49
CA LEU A 112 2.06 -10.75 11.77
C LEU A 112 1.66 -9.85 10.60
N LEU A 113 1.70 -8.52 10.78
CA LEU A 113 1.45 -7.56 9.70
C LEU A 113 2.44 -7.72 8.54
N LEU A 114 3.73 -7.86 8.86
CA LEU A 114 4.76 -8.11 7.85
C LEU A 114 4.56 -9.46 7.15
N ALA A 115 4.13 -10.50 7.87
CA ALA A 115 3.83 -11.81 7.30
C ALA A 115 2.65 -11.74 6.32
N VAL A 116 1.57 -11.06 6.67
CA VAL A 116 0.42 -10.86 5.77
C VAL A 116 0.84 -10.08 4.53
N TYR A 117 1.63 -9.00 4.69
CA TYR A 117 2.15 -8.23 3.56
C TYR A 117 3.00 -9.10 2.62
N ALA A 118 3.87 -9.97 3.16
CA ALA A 118 4.67 -10.89 2.38
C ALA A 118 3.83 -11.93 1.63
N ILE A 119 2.81 -12.50 2.28
CA ILE A 119 1.89 -13.46 1.65
C ILE A 119 1.15 -12.80 0.48
N LEU A 120 0.61 -11.59 0.68
CA LEU A 120 -0.03 -10.82 -0.39
C LEU A 120 0.96 -10.54 -1.53
N GLY A 121 2.21 -10.19 -1.22
CA GLY A 121 3.26 -9.98 -2.22
C GLY A 121 3.51 -11.20 -3.08
N VAL A 122 3.60 -12.39 -2.48
CA VAL A 122 3.74 -13.65 -3.22
C VAL A 122 2.48 -13.94 -4.04
N SER A 123 1.28 -13.72 -3.49
CA SER A 123 0.03 -13.91 -4.23
C SER A 123 -0.04 -13.02 -5.48
N PHE A 124 0.33 -11.74 -5.38
CA PHE A 124 0.33 -10.81 -6.52
C PHE A 124 1.44 -11.10 -7.53
N TYR A 125 2.56 -11.66 -7.08
CA TYR A 125 3.64 -12.10 -7.97
C TYR A 125 3.25 -13.32 -8.80
N LEU A 126 2.43 -14.23 -8.26
CA LEU A 126 2.02 -15.48 -8.91
C LEU A 126 0.78 -15.35 -9.81
N VAL A 127 0.08 -14.21 -9.76
CA VAL A 127 -1.05 -13.86 -10.64
C VAL A 127 -0.51 -13.19 -11.90
#